data_AF-A0A848V511-F1
#
_entry.id   AF-A0A848V511-F1
#
_cell.length_a   1.000
_cell.length_b   1.000
_cell.length_c   1.000
_cell.angle_alpha   90.00
_cell.angle_beta   90.00
_cell.angle_gamma   90.00
#
_symmetry.space_group_name_H-M   'P 1'
#
loop_
_entity.id
_entity.type
_entity.pdbx_description
1 polymer ?
#
loop_
_entity_poly.entity_id
_entity_poly.type
_entity_poly.pdbx_seq_one_letter_code
_entity_poly.pdbx_strand_id
1 'polypeptide(L)'
;MERSIRQTRFAIEDLQKRVAVLEATREDLERQIRKLNDSVPEDEVEADATKEGYVAYGSYAQSVIARKENIRASLDDISTQHTDLAGELNMALEALDSFERVRARQMAQQAERRLKRGA
;
A
#
# COMPACT_ATOMS: atom_id res chain seq x y z
N MET A 1 25.64 6.98 -14.36
CA MET A 1 25.42 5.74 -13.59
C MET A 1 25.19 6.01 -12.11
N GLU A 2 26.11 6.69 -11.40
CA GLU A 2 25.94 6.96 -9.96
C GLU A 2 24.75 7.88 -9.62
N ARG A 3 24.48 8.89 -10.47
CA ARG A 3 23.26 9.72 -10.38
C ARG A 3 21.98 8.89 -10.52
N SER A 4 21.97 7.90 -11.44
CA SER A 4 20.83 7.01 -11.67
C SER A 4 20.59 6.09 -10.49
N ILE A 5 21.64 5.50 -9.90
CA ILE A 5 21.53 4.67 -8.68
C ILE A 5 20.94 5.46 -7.52
N ARG A 6 21.42 6.69 -7.30
CA ARG A 6 20.91 7.55 -6.22
C ARG A 6 19.42 7.88 -6.42
N GLN A 7 19.04 8.21 -7.65
CA GLN A 7 17.64 8.48 -8.00
C GLN A 7 16.75 7.25 -7.78
N THR A 8 17.19 6.05 -8.20
CA THR A 8 16.45 4.81 -7.99
C THR A 8 16.28 4.49 -6.51
N ARG A 9 17.32 4.68 -5.68
CA ARG A 9 17.21 4.49 -4.21
C ARG A 9 16.20 5.46 -3.59
N PHE A 10 16.19 6.71 -4.04
CA PHE A 10 15.23 7.70 -3.55
C PHE A 10 13.79 7.32 -3.93
N ALA A 11 13.58 6.83 -5.16
CA ALA A 11 12.28 6.34 -5.60
C ALA A 11 11.82 5.12 -4.78
N ILE A 12 12.71 4.17 -4.51
CA ILE A 12 12.41 3.01 -3.64
C ILE A 12 11.96 3.46 -2.25
N GLU A 13 12.69 4.40 -1.63
CA GLU A 13 12.35 4.90 -0.29
C GLU A 13 10.99 5.61 -0.28
N ASP A 14 10.68 6.40 -1.32
CA ASP A 14 9.39 7.06 -1.47
C ASP A 14 8.24 6.05 -1.65
N LEU A 15 8.43 5.05 -2.52
CA LEU A 15 7.45 3.99 -2.76
C LEU A 15 7.18 3.18 -1.48
N GLN A 16 8.23 2.81 -0.75
CA GLN A 16 8.09 2.11 0.54
C GLN A 16 7.28 2.92 1.56
N LYS A 17 7.50 4.24 1.65
CA LYS A 17 6.71 5.12 2.53
C LYS A 17 5.25 5.16 2.12
N ARG A 18 4.96 5.26 0.82
CA ARG A 18 3.58 5.27 0.31
C ARG A 18 2.86 3.95 0.58
N VAL A 19 3.52 2.83 0.34
CA VAL A 19 2.99 1.49 0.68
C VAL A 19 2.66 1.40 2.16
N ALA A 20 3.58 1.82 3.04
CA ALA A 20 3.35 1.79 4.48
C ALA A 20 2.16 2.66 4.93
N VAL A 21 1.95 3.83 4.30
CA VAL A 21 0.79 4.69 4.56
C VAL A 21 -0.51 4.02 4.13
N LEU A 22 -0.54 3.37 2.96
CA LEU A 22 -1.73 2.64 2.50
C LEU A 22 -2.06 1.47 3.41
N GLU A 23 -1.05 0.71 3.86
CA GLU A 23 -1.24 -0.39 4.81
C GLU A 23 -1.81 0.09 6.15
N ALA A 24 -1.24 1.16 6.72
CA ALA A 24 -1.76 1.74 7.96
C ALA A 24 -3.20 2.25 7.81
N THR A 25 -3.52 2.85 6.65
CA THR A 25 -4.88 3.34 6.35
C THR A 25 -5.87 2.18 6.19
N ARG A 26 -5.46 1.13 5.48
CA ARG A 26 -6.24 -0.10 5.33
C ARG A 26 -6.56 -0.71 6.69
N GLU A 27 -5.57 -0.89 7.54
CA GLU A 27 -5.77 -1.44 8.88
C GLU A 27 -6.75 -0.60 9.71
N ASP A 28 -6.70 0.73 9.58
CA ASP A 28 -7.63 1.59 10.30
C ASP A 28 -9.08 1.43 9.81
N LEU A 29 -9.27 1.39 8.50
CA LEU A 29 -10.58 1.14 7.88
C LEU A 29 -11.13 -0.25 8.25
N GLU A 30 -10.27 -1.28 8.29
CA GLU A 30 -10.64 -2.62 8.75
C GLU A 30 -11.03 -2.64 10.24
N ARG A 31 -10.40 -1.82 11.09
CA ARG A 31 -10.86 -1.66 12.48
C ARG A 31 -12.19 -0.93 12.56
N GLN A 32 -12.39 0.10 11.74
CA GLN A 32 -13.65 0.85 11.70
C GLN A 32 -14.81 -0.03 11.25
N ILE A 33 -14.63 -0.85 10.21
CA ILE A 33 -15.71 -1.72 9.71
C ILE A 33 -16.09 -2.78 10.75
N ARG A 34 -15.12 -3.34 11.49
CA ARG A 34 -15.40 -4.27 12.60
C ARG A 34 -16.29 -3.63 13.66
N LYS A 35 -15.94 -2.41 14.12
CA LYS A 35 -16.76 -1.67 15.09
C LYS A 35 -18.17 -1.38 14.58
N LEU A 36 -18.30 -1.05 13.30
CA LEU A 36 -19.61 -0.80 12.69
C LEU A 36 -20.43 -2.10 12.60
N ASN A 37 -19.81 -3.22 12.22
CA ASN A 37 -20.46 -4.53 12.23
C ASN A 37 -20.89 -4.96 13.64
N ASP A 38 -20.10 -4.67 14.68
CA ASP A 38 -20.49 -4.96 16.07
C ASP A 38 -21.73 -4.15 16.50
N SER A 39 -21.86 -2.92 16.00
CA SER A 39 -23.01 -2.04 16.33
C SER A 39 -24.29 -2.38 15.57
N VAL A 40 -24.15 -2.71 14.28
CA VAL A 40 -25.24 -3.01 13.34
C VAL A 40 -24.73 -4.18 12.52
N PRO A 41 -24.98 -5.44 12.89
CA PRO A 41 -24.51 -6.61 12.14
C PRO A 41 -25.22 -6.80 10.80
N GLU A 42 -26.38 -6.19 10.63
CA GLU A 42 -27.21 -6.30 9.44
C GLU A 42 -26.53 -5.62 8.23
N ASP A 43 -26.82 -6.17 7.05
CA ASP A 43 -26.43 -5.59 5.76
C ASP A 43 -27.58 -4.77 5.14
N GLU A 44 -28.82 -4.97 5.60
CA GLU A 44 -30.00 -4.19 5.18
C GLU A 44 -30.97 -4.05 6.37
N VAL A 45 -31.56 -2.87 6.54
CA VAL A 45 -32.55 -2.56 7.57
C VAL A 45 -33.57 -1.56 7.03
N GLU A 46 -34.86 -1.85 7.22
CA GLU A 46 -35.95 -0.94 6.88
C GLU A 46 -35.89 0.35 7.71
N ALA A 47 -36.30 1.48 7.12
CA ALA A 47 -36.20 2.78 7.78
C ALA A 47 -37.04 2.87 9.06
N ASP A 48 -38.13 2.10 9.15
CA ASP A 48 -39.05 2.04 10.29
C ASP A 48 -38.70 0.91 11.27
N ALA A 49 -37.59 0.19 11.06
CA ALA A 49 -37.16 -0.85 11.97
C ALA A 49 -36.94 -0.31 13.39
N THR A 50 -37.43 -1.06 14.37
CA THR A 50 -37.34 -0.71 15.80
C THR A 50 -36.45 -1.70 16.53
N LYS A 51 -35.77 -1.22 17.57
CA LYS A 51 -34.95 -2.04 18.47
C LYS A 51 -35.16 -1.53 19.89
N GLU A 52 -35.43 -2.46 20.81
CA GLU A 52 -35.67 -2.11 22.21
C GLU A 52 -34.50 -1.30 22.78
N GLY A 53 -34.81 -0.19 23.44
CA GLY A 53 -33.80 0.72 23.98
C GLY A 53 -33.17 1.69 22.97
N TYR A 54 -33.56 1.67 21.70
CA TYR A 54 -33.06 2.57 20.66
C TYR A 54 -34.18 3.45 20.09
N VAL A 55 -33.95 4.77 20.06
CA VAL A 55 -34.80 5.72 19.33
C VAL A 55 -34.29 5.81 17.90
N ALA A 56 -35.18 5.63 16.92
CA ALA A 56 -34.87 5.71 15.48
C ALA A 56 -33.78 4.72 14.99
N TYR A 57 -33.87 3.45 15.42
CA TYR A 57 -32.91 2.41 15.02
C TYR A 57 -32.77 2.26 13.50
N GLY A 58 -33.87 2.20 12.75
CA GLY A 58 -33.83 2.05 11.30
C GLY A 58 -32.97 3.11 10.60
N SER A 59 -33.17 4.40 10.89
CA SER A 59 -32.38 5.48 10.30
C SER A 59 -30.89 5.42 10.69
N TYR A 60 -30.59 5.06 11.95
CA TYR A 60 -29.21 4.85 12.39
C TYR A 60 -28.57 3.67 11.66
N ALA A 61 -29.26 2.54 11.58
CA ALA A 61 -28.78 1.33 10.91
C ALA A 61 -28.49 1.58 9.43
N GLN A 62 -29.39 2.26 8.71
CA GLN A 62 -29.17 2.66 7.31
C GLN A 62 -27.92 3.53 7.14
N SER A 63 -27.70 4.49 8.05
CA SER A 63 -26.51 5.35 8.02
C SER A 63 -25.22 4.55 8.26
N VAL A 64 -25.27 3.57 9.16
CA VAL A 64 -24.13 2.67 9.44
C VAL A 64 -23.86 1.77 8.24
N ILE A 65 -24.89 1.18 7.63
CA ILE A 65 -24.79 0.35 6.43
C ILE A 65 -24.15 1.12 5.28
N ALA A 66 -24.64 2.32 4.97
CA ALA A 66 -24.06 3.19 3.94
C ALA A 66 -22.59 3.52 4.24
N ARG A 67 -22.23 3.73 5.50
CA ARG A 67 -20.83 3.94 5.90
C ARG A 67 -19.97 2.69 5.68
N LYS A 68 -20.48 1.49 5.99
CA LYS A 68 -19.76 0.24 5.72
C LYS A 68 -19.51 0.07 4.23
N GLU A 69 -20.49 0.36 3.37
CA GLU A 69 -20.34 0.30 1.91
C GLU A 69 -19.24 1.24 1.41
N ASN A 70 -19.24 2.49 1.88
CA ASN A 70 -18.19 3.45 1.53
C ASN A 70 -16.79 3.00 1.98
N ILE A 71 -16.69 2.41 3.18
CA ILE A 71 -15.43 1.84 3.67
C ILE A 71 -14.99 0.65 2.82
N ARG A 72 -15.92 -0.25 2.45
CA ARG A 72 -15.63 -1.39 1.56
C ARG A 72 -15.11 -0.92 0.20
N ALA A 73 -15.73 0.10 -0.39
CA ALA A 73 -15.25 0.71 -1.63
C ALA A 73 -13.85 1.31 -1.47
N SER A 74 -13.61 2.05 -0.38
CA SER A 74 -12.28 2.63 -0.09
C SER A 74 -11.21 1.56 0.11
N LEU A 75 -11.55 0.41 0.72
CA LEU A 75 -10.64 -0.73 0.88
C LEU A 75 -10.27 -1.37 -0.46
N ASP A 76 -11.21 -1.44 -1.41
CA ASP A 76 -10.96 -1.94 -2.77
C ASP A 76 -10.02 -1.00 -3.54
N ASP A 77 -10.27 0.31 -3.45
CA ASP A 77 -9.40 1.34 -4.02
C ASP A 77 -7.97 1.26 -3.46
N ILE A 78 -7.84 1.14 -2.13
CA ILE A 78 -6.54 0.97 -1.47
C ILE A 78 -5.84 -0.31 -1.92
N SER A 79 -6.58 -1.41 -2.11
CA SER A 79 -6.01 -2.69 -2.54
C SER A 79 -5.46 -2.61 -3.97
N THR A 80 -6.17 -1.91 -4.85
CA THR A 80 -5.71 -1.62 -6.21
C THR A 80 -4.45 -0.75 -6.19
N GLN A 81 -4.46 0.37 -5.46
CA GLN A 81 -3.30 1.26 -5.33
C GLN A 81 -2.08 0.57 -4.71
N HIS A 82 -2.28 -0.31 -3.73
CA HIS A 82 -1.21 -1.09 -3.12
C HIS A 82 -0.56 -2.02 -4.12
N THR A 83 -1.37 -2.72 -4.92
CA THR A 83 -0.88 -3.61 -5.98
C THR A 83 -0.03 -2.85 -7.00
N ASP A 84 -0.49 -1.68 -7.43
CA ASP A 84 0.22 -0.84 -8.38
C ASP A 84 1.57 -0.35 -7.81
N LEU A 85 1.57 0.19 -6.59
CA LEU A 85 2.78 0.67 -5.92
C LEU A 85 3.77 -0.47 -5.62
N ALA A 86 3.27 -1.65 -5.27
CA ALA A 86 4.12 -2.83 -5.09
C ALA A 86 4.77 -3.26 -6.41
N GLY A 87 4.04 -3.17 -7.53
CA GLY A 87 4.58 -3.36 -8.87
C GLY A 87 5.69 -2.36 -9.19
N GLU A 88 5.45 -1.06 -8.95
CA GLU A 88 6.45 -0.01 -9.13
C GLU A 88 7.70 -0.22 -8.27
N LEU A 89 7.51 -0.61 -7.01
CA LEU A 89 8.60 -0.89 -6.09
C LEU A 89 9.47 -2.06 -6.58
N ASN A 90 8.84 -3.15 -7.03
CA ASN A 90 9.56 -4.30 -7.58
C ASN A 90 10.39 -3.91 -8.81
N MET A 91 9.82 -3.15 -9.75
CA MET A 91 10.56 -2.65 -10.91
C MET A 91 11.75 -1.76 -10.51
N ALA A 92 11.58 -0.90 -9.51
CA ALA A 92 12.66 -0.04 -9.03
C ALA A 92 13.78 -0.85 -8.36
N LEU A 93 13.44 -1.89 -7.60
CA LEU A 93 14.40 -2.81 -6.99
C LEU A 93 15.19 -3.61 -8.04
N GLU A 94 14.52 -4.13 -9.06
CA GLU A 94 15.16 -4.83 -10.17
C GLU A 94 16.12 -3.92 -10.96
N ALA A 95 15.71 -2.67 -11.20
CA ALA A 95 16.57 -1.68 -11.83
C ALA A 95 17.82 -1.39 -10.99
N LEU A 96 17.68 -1.30 -9.66
CA LEU A 96 18.80 -1.09 -8.75
C LEU A 96 19.78 -2.27 -8.80
N ASP A 97 19.30 -3.51 -8.71
CA ASP A 97 20.15 -4.72 -8.80
C ASP A 97 20.91 -4.76 -10.13
N SER A 98 20.22 -4.46 -11.24
CA SER A 98 20.85 -4.37 -12.56
C SER A 98 22.00 -3.35 -12.59
N PHE A 99 21.79 -2.15 -12.05
CA PHE A 99 22.85 -1.14 -11.97
C PHE A 99 24.03 -1.57 -11.09
N GLU A 100 23.76 -2.22 -9.97
CA GLU A 100 24.80 -2.70 -9.06
C GLU A 100 25.64 -3.82 -9.70
N ARG A 101 25.01 -4.75 -10.45
CA ARG A 101 25.72 -5.77 -11.23
C ARG A 101 26.62 -5.17 -12.31
N VAL A 102 26.13 -4.19 -13.07
CA VAL A 102 26.95 -3.53 -14.11
C VAL A 102 28.13 -2.82 -13.46
N ARG A 103 27.91 -2.11 -12.35
CA ARG A 103 28.99 -1.44 -11.61
C ARG A 103 30.04 -2.45 -11.12
N ALA A 104 29.61 -3.57 -10.55
CA ALA A 104 30.52 -4.62 -10.09
C ALA A 104 31.40 -5.16 -11.23
N ARG A 105 30.81 -5.45 -12.40
CA ARG A 105 31.55 -5.90 -13.60
C ARG A 105 32.56 -4.86 -14.07
N GLN A 106 32.19 -3.58 -14.09
CA GLN A 106 33.10 -2.49 -14.48
C GLN A 106 34.28 -2.37 -13.51
N MET A 107 34.04 -2.48 -12.20
CA MET A 107 35.10 -2.43 -11.20
C MET A 107 36.07 -3.61 -11.34
N ALA A 108 35.56 -4.82 -11.58
CA ALA A 108 36.37 -6.01 -11.83
C ALA A 108 37.27 -5.83 -13.07
N GLN A 109 36.71 -5.38 -14.19
CA GLN A 109 37.48 -5.11 -15.41
C GLN A 109 38.54 -4.02 -15.22
N GLN A 110 38.24 -2.97 -14.45
CA GLN A 110 39.21 -1.92 -14.13
C GLN A 110 40.34 -2.44 -13.24
N ALA A 111 40.04 -3.30 -12.27
CA ALA A 111 41.03 -3.94 -11.41
C ALA A 111 41.96 -4.85 -12.22
N GLU A 112 41.41 -5.71 -13.09
CA GLU A 112 42.20 -6.56 -13.98
C GLU A 112 43.12 -5.75 -14.90
N ARG A 113 42.63 -4.66 -15.48
CA ARG A 113 43.44 -3.76 -16.32
C ARG A 113 44.57 -3.08 -15.55
N ARG A 114 44.34 -2.73 -14.28
CA ARG A 114 45.38 -2.16 -13.40
C ARG A 114 46.45 -3.19 -13.08
N LEU A 115 46.07 -4.42 -12.76
CA LEU A 115 47.00 -5.51 -12.50
C LEU A 115 47.88 -5.81 -13.73
N LYS A 116 47.29 -5.88 -14.92
CA LYS A 116 48.02 -6.10 -16.19
C LYS A 116 48.93 -4.94 -16.61
N ARG A 117 48.76 -3.75 -16.03
CA ARG A 117 49.58 -2.56 -16.32
C ARG A 117 50.70 -2.33 -15.30
N GLY A 118 50.61 -2.95 -14.13
CA GLY A 118 51.61 -2.89 -13.08
C GLY A 118 52.53 -4.11 -13.01
N ALA A 119 52.25 -5.15 -13.80
CA ALA A 119 53.14 -6.29 -14.08
C ALA A 119 53.86 -6.06 -15.42
#